data_AF-A0A1Y6LM96-F1
#
_entry.id   AF-A0A1Y6LM96-F1
#
_cell.length_a   1.000
_cell.length_b   1.000
_cell.length_c   1.000
_cell.angle_alpha   90.00
_cell.angle_beta   90.00
_cell.angle_gamma   90.00
#
_symmetry.space_group_name_H-M   'P 1'
#
loop_
_entity.id
_entity.type
_entity.pdbx_description
1 polymer ?
#
loop_
_entity_poly.entity_id
_entity_poly.type
_entity_poly.pdbx_seq_one_letter_code
_entity_poly.pdbx_strand_id
1 'polypeptide(L)'
;MLFYEVRQIEGKGQGVVASQKIPRGSVILTDKPILSVSNSDWNQASAHRAIEEAFKRLSKQDQATYLSLHDGRQERNESKAVRIFHTNAFGADTTHILAPHTKYVLPLVSRLNHSCVPNAVNLAHTLYAQKDILPGEEIQICYQADCDEVMTAVQRNFLFRRRYAFECNCKACLPGSYQRLSDTRRVLIGALRFALEQKQPLDFRTMAEDIQRQSGTDEMLRAADWPPKTPSIKPVKSPSQAIEYTYLLAMLREAEGLHGLKTAETFCRAAGLLLDRLQYEGLRVSRNRAVLFLEAIRCNEAWMNKAIAHAARVQGPTGGIVTQFRKSNQHMQSLGVVMDAKLLAQVDNSNGDQTKKCYAAVMELDARTPPRYLTLTESETLFRGR
;
A
#
# COMPACT_ATOMS: atom_id res chain seq x y z
N MET A 1 -20.68 21.99 12.80
CA MET A 1 -19.91 22.52 11.67
C MET A 1 -19.17 21.37 11.02
N LEU A 2 -19.12 21.32 9.68
CA LEU A 2 -18.35 20.30 8.96
C LEU A 2 -16.85 20.51 9.20
N PHE A 3 -16.07 19.43 9.25
CA PHE A 3 -14.60 19.46 9.40
C PHE A 3 -13.86 19.98 8.15
N TYR A 4 -14.59 20.23 7.06
CA TYR A 4 -14.03 20.56 5.76
C TYR A 4 -14.96 21.50 4.97
N GLU A 5 -14.38 22.12 3.95
CA GLU A 5 -15.07 22.97 2.97
C GLU A 5 -14.55 22.67 1.56
N VAL A 6 -15.43 22.76 0.56
CA VAL A 6 -15.04 22.72 -0.86
C VAL A 6 -14.70 24.13 -1.31
N ARG A 7 -13.50 24.32 -1.87
CA ARG A 7 -12.98 25.62 -2.31
C ARG A 7 -12.37 25.52 -3.69
N GLN A 8 -12.27 26.64 -4.39
CA GLN A 8 -11.38 26.72 -5.56
C GLN A 8 -9.93 26.79 -5.07
N ILE A 9 -9.07 26.00 -5.70
CA ILE A 9 -7.64 25.93 -5.44
C ILE A 9 -6.93 26.29 -6.75
N GLU A 10 -6.06 27.28 -6.66
CA GLU A 10 -5.30 27.78 -7.80
C GLU A 10 -4.56 26.64 -8.52
N GLY A 11 -4.77 26.55 -9.84
CA GLY A 11 -4.16 25.51 -10.68
C GLY A 11 -4.69 24.08 -10.49
N LYS A 12 -5.64 23.83 -9.56
CA LYS A 12 -6.21 22.49 -9.31
C LYS A 12 -7.72 22.40 -9.48
N GLY A 13 -8.40 23.52 -9.71
CA GLY A 13 -9.86 23.57 -9.72
C GLY A 13 -10.42 23.40 -8.32
N GLN A 14 -11.53 22.68 -8.17
CA GLN A 14 -12.11 22.48 -6.84
C GLN A 14 -11.28 21.50 -6.01
N GLY A 15 -11.12 21.81 -4.73
CA GLY A 15 -10.47 20.96 -3.73
C GLY A 15 -11.23 20.99 -2.41
N VAL A 16 -10.89 20.05 -1.53
CA VAL A 16 -11.45 19.99 -0.18
C VAL A 16 -10.37 20.46 0.80
N VAL A 17 -10.72 21.38 1.70
CA VAL A 17 -9.79 21.98 2.68
C VAL A 17 -10.35 21.78 4.07
N ALA A 18 -9.50 21.47 5.04
CA ALA A 18 -9.90 21.34 6.43
C ALA A 18 -10.29 22.71 7.03
N SER A 19 -11.48 22.82 7.62
CA SER A 19 -11.96 24.03 8.29
C SER A 19 -11.50 24.13 9.75
N GLN A 20 -11.09 23.00 10.33
CA GLN A 20 -10.57 22.86 11.69
C GLN A 20 -9.57 21.70 11.75
N LYS A 21 -8.88 21.53 12.89
CA LYS A 21 -7.97 20.39 13.06
C LYS A 21 -8.73 19.07 12.94
N ILE A 22 -8.28 18.18 12.07
CA ILE A 22 -8.78 16.82 11.94
C ILE A 22 -7.71 15.87 12.48
N PRO A 23 -7.93 15.23 13.65
CA PRO A 23 -7.00 14.24 14.17
C PRO A 23 -6.84 13.05 13.22
N ARG A 24 -5.65 12.46 13.22
CA ARG A 24 -5.40 11.18 12.54
C ARG A 24 -6.41 10.11 12.96
N GLY A 25 -6.92 9.36 11.99
CA GLY A 25 -7.87 8.26 12.18
C GLY A 25 -9.33 8.71 12.23
N SER A 26 -9.62 10.02 12.22
CA SER A 26 -10.99 10.52 12.17
C SER A 26 -11.64 10.25 10.81
N VAL A 27 -12.94 9.96 10.83
CA VAL A 27 -13.80 10.01 9.65
C VAL A 27 -13.98 11.47 9.25
N ILE A 28 -13.61 11.79 8.02
CA ILE A 28 -13.73 13.14 7.44
C ILE A 28 -15.15 13.29 6.84
N LEU A 29 -15.55 12.34 6.00
CA LEU A 29 -16.87 12.28 5.39
C LEU A 29 -17.21 10.86 4.93
N THR A 30 -18.50 10.56 4.82
CA THR A 30 -19.02 9.39 4.10
C THR A 30 -19.81 9.89 2.91
N ASP A 31 -19.47 9.39 1.73
CA ASP A 31 -20.07 9.78 0.47
C ASP A 31 -20.97 8.67 -0.08
N LYS A 32 -21.93 9.03 -0.93
CA LYS A 32 -22.85 8.08 -1.57
C LYS A 32 -22.61 8.10 -3.08
N PRO A 33 -22.53 6.93 -3.74
CA PRO A 33 -22.45 6.87 -5.18
C PRO A 33 -23.55 7.68 -5.86
N ILE A 34 -23.18 8.67 -6.67
CA ILE A 34 -24.13 9.39 -7.53
C ILE A 34 -24.43 8.59 -8.79
N LEU A 35 -23.46 7.79 -9.25
CA LEU A 35 -23.59 6.91 -10.39
C LEU A 35 -22.85 5.60 -10.10
N SER A 36 -23.49 4.46 -10.37
CA SER A 36 -22.90 3.14 -10.30
C SER A 36 -23.12 2.41 -11.62
N VAL A 37 -22.06 1.81 -12.16
CA VAL A 37 -22.07 1.09 -13.43
C VAL A 37 -21.48 -0.29 -13.18
N SER A 38 -22.31 -1.33 -13.33
CA SER A 38 -21.87 -2.72 -13.37
C SER A 38 -21.72 -3.14 -14.82
N ASN A 39 -20.54 -3.65 -15.18
CA ASN A 39 -20.27 -4.07 -16.54
C ASN A 39 -19.24 -5.19 -16.54
N SER A 40 -19.61 -6.37 -17.01
CA SER A 40 -18.72 -7.55 -17.05
C SER A 40 -17.59 -7.40 -18.06
N ASP A 41 -17.79 -6.60 -19.12
CA ASP A 41 -16.80 -6.36 -20.17
C ASP A 41 -16.48 -4.87 -20.31
N TRP A 42 -15.35 -4.46 -19.72
CA TRP A 42 -14.85 -3.09 -19.74
C TRP A 42 -14.11 -2.69 -21.03
N ASN A 43 -14.36 -3.38 -22.15
CA ASN A 43 -13.94 -2.85 -23.46
C ASN A 43 -14.55 -1.46 -23.73
N GLN A 44 -13.87 -0.66 -24.56
CA GLN A 44 -14.19 0.75 -24.77
C GLN A 44 -15.67 0.98 -25.18
N ALA A 45 -16.18 0.23 -26.17
CA ALA A 45 -17.53 0.44 -26.70
C ALA A 45 -18.64 0.03 -25.70
N SER A 46 -18.48 -1.12 -25.05
CA SER A 46 -19.41 -1.62 -24.03
C SER A 46 -19.46 -0.70 -22.82
N ALA A 47 -18.28 -0.31 -22.32
CA ALA A 47 -18.16 0.59 -21.18
C ALA A 47 -18.82 1.95 -21.44
N HIS A 48 -18.56 2.56 -22.61
CA HIS A 48 -19.13 3.87 -22.94
C HIS A 48 -20.66 3.82 -22.96
N ARG A 49 -21.25 2.80 -23.60
CA ARG A 49 -22.71 2.63 -23.63
C ARG A 49 -23.30 2.47 -22.24
N ALA A 50 -22.71 1.60 -21.41
CA ALA A 50 -23.17 1.35 -20.05
C ALA A 50 -23.16 2.62 -19.19
N ILE A 51 -22.10 3.44 -19.31
CA ILE A 51 -21.97 4.72 -18.61
C ILE A 51 -23.05 5.71 -19.06
N GLU A 52 -23.25 5.86 -20.38
CA GLU A 52 -24.23 6.79 -20.92
C GLU A 52 -25.66 6.43 -20.55
N GLU A 53 -26.02 5.15 -20.58
CA GLU A 53 -27.32 4.66 -20.14
C GLU A 53 -27.54 4.90 -18.65
N ALA A 54 -26.52 4.65 -17.82
CA ALA A 54 -26.59 4.92 -16.40
C ALA A 54 -26.76 6.42 -16.11
N PHE A 55 -26.01 7.28 -16.81
CA PHE A 55 -26.14 8.73 -16.69
C PHE A 55 -27.53 9.24 -17.10
N LYS A 56 -28.12 8.70 -18.17
CA LYS A 56 -29.47 9.07 -18.63
C LYS A 56 -30.56 8.75 -17.61
N ARG A 57 -30.36 7.74 -16.75
CA ARG A 57 -31.28 7.35 -15.68
C ARG A 57 -31.22 8.24 -14.43
N LEU A 58 -30.20 9.09 -14.31
CA LEU A 58 -30.09 10.03 -13.19
C LEU A 58 -31.18 11.11 -13.24
N SER A 59 -31.56 11.63 -12.07
CA SER A 59 -32.41 12.82 -11.97
C SER A 59 -31.71 14.03 -12.62
N LYS A 60 -32.47 15.09 -12.99
CA LYS A 60 -31.87 16.30 -13.56
C LYS A 60 -30.90 16.99 -12.58
N GLN A 61 -31.18 16.93 -11.29
CA GLN A 61 -30.30 17.46 -10.25
C GLN A 61 -29.00 16.66 -10.14
N ASP A 62 -29.09 15.33 -10.19
CA ASP A 62 -27.90 14.47 -10.14
C ASP A 62 -27.08 14.55 -11.43
N GLN A 63 -27.73 14.70 -12.59
CA GLN A 63 -27.05 15.00 -13.85
C GLN A 63 -26.26 16.30 -13.75
N ALA A 64 -26.86 17.37 -13.20
CA ALA A 64 -26.16 18.65 -13.02
C ALA A 64 -24.96 18.51 -12.06
N THR A 65 -25.14 17.80 -10.94
CA THR A 65 -24.07 17.52 -9.97
C THR A 65 -22.94 16.73 -10.62
N TYR A 66 -23.26 15.65 -11.32
CA TYR A 66 -22.31 14.81 -12.04
C TYR A 66 -21.56 15.60 -13.11
N LEU A 67 -22.26 16.38 -13.94
CA LEU A 67 -21.68 17.19 -15.02
C LEU A 67 -20.80 18.35 -14.53
N SER A 68 -20.85 18.67 -13.24
CA SER A 68 -19.99 19.66 -12.59
C SER A 68 -18.66 19.06 -12.08
N LEU A 69 -18.47 17.74 -12.13
CA LEU A 69 -17.21 17.07 -11.79
C LEU A 69 -16.15 17.29 -12.89
N HIS A 70 -14.89 17.07 -12.53
CA HIS A 70 -13.76 17.22 -13.46
C HIS A 70 -13.88 16.23 -14.62
N ASP A 71 -13.78 16.68 -15.86
CA ASP A 71 -13.95 15.84 -17.05
C ASP A 71 -12.62 15.45 -17.73
N GLY A 72 -11.48 15.70 -17.08
CA GLY A 72 -10.17 15.25 -17.54
C GLY A 72 -9.79 15.85 -18.89
N ARG A 73 -9.16 15.04 -19.75
CA ARG A 73 -8.71 15.48 -21.08
C ARG A 73 -9.86 15.40 -22.10
N GLN A 74 -10.11 16.50 -22.82
CA GLN A 74 -11.25 16.63 -23.75
C GLN A 74 -10.98 16.12 -25.18
N GLU A 75 -9.75 15.70 -25.49
CA GLU A 75 -9.34 15.31 -26.85
C GLU A 75 -9.85 13.94 -27.31
N ARG A 76 -10.63 13.24 -26.48
CA ARG A 76 -11.23 11.94 -26.84
C ARG A 76 -12.59 12.15 -27.49
N ASN A 77 -12.88 11.37 -28.53
CA ASN A 77 -14.21 11.31 -29.15
C ASN A 77 -15.20 10.54 -28.25
N GLU A 78 -15.46 11.09 -27.07
CA GLU A 78 -16.25 10.50 -25.99
C GLU A 78 -17.22 11.57 -25.46
N SER A 79 -18.42 11.15 -25.04
CA SER A 79 -19.36 12.06 -24.40
C SER A 79 -18.79 12.59 -23.08
N LYS A 80 -19.21 13.81 -22.68
CA LYS A 80 -18.78 14.41 -21.39
C LYS A 80 -19.08 13.49 -20.21
N ALA A 81 -20.19 12.74 -20.26
CA ALA A 81 -20.55 11.81 -19.21
C ALA A 81 -19.53 10.67 -19.04
N VAL A 82 -19.04 10.12 -20.16
CA VAL A 82 -18.01 9.08 -20.20
C VAL A 82 -16.67 9.60 -19.68
N ARG A 83 -16.23 10.80 -20.10
CA ARG A 83 -14.97 11.38 -19.64
C ARG A 83 -14.94 11.64 -18.13
N ILE A 84 -16.03 12.17 -17.58
CA ILE A 84 -16.20 12.34 -16.13
C ILE A 84 -16.10 11.01 -15.41
N PHE A 85 -16.71 9.95 -15.96
CA PHE A 85 -16.65 8.63 -15.35
C PHE A 85 -15.22 8.10 -15.28
N HIS A 86 -14.48 8.14 -16.39
CA HIS A 86 -13.09 7.65 -16.42
C HIS A 86 -12.14 8.40 -15.48
N THR A 87 -12.45 9.68 -15.24
CA THR A 87 -11.68 10.58 -14.38
C THR A 87 -12.01 10.38 -12.89
N ASN A 88 -13.27 10.10 -12.56
CA ASN A 88 -13.77 10.18 -11.17
C ASN A 88 -14.23 8.84 -10.59
N ALA A 89 -14.35 7.79 -11.40
CA ALA A 89 -14.86 6.52 -10.92
C ALA A 89 -13.85 5.78 -10.05
N PHE A 90 -14.36 5.24 -8.95
CA PHE A 90 -13.72 4.29 -8.06
C PHE A 90 -14.22 2.88 -8.38
N GLY A 91 -13.48 1.87 -7.97
CA GLY A 91 -13.86 0.46 -8.14
C GLY A 91 -13.19 -0.24 -9.33
N ALA A 92 -13.34 -1.56 -9.33
CA ALA A 92 -12.63 -2.56 -10.14
C ALA A 92 -11.14 -2.80 -9.78
N ASP A 93 -10.78 -2.74 -8.50
CA ASP A 93 -9.69 -3.57 -7.99
C ASP A 93 -10.29 -4.88 -7.45
N THR A 94 -9.56 -5.98 -7.63
CA THR A 94 -9.94 -7.38 -7.30
C THR A 94 -10.26 -7.64 -5.82
N THR A 95 -10.30 -6.59 -4.98
CA THR A 95 -10.57 -6.64 -3.55
C THR A 95 -12.04 -6.40 -3.18
N HIS A 96 -12.88 -5.90 -4.10
CA HIS A 96 -14.33 -5.76 -3.87
C HIS A 96 -15.07 -7.08 -4.13
N ILE A 97 -14.99 -8.00 -3.16
CA ILE A 97 -15.61 -9.35 -3.20
C ILE A 97 -17.13 -9.30 -3.43
N LEU A 98 -17.80 -8.25 -2.94
CA LEU A 98 -19.27 -8.15 -2.95
C LEU A 98 -19.88 -7.65 -4.27
N ALA A 99 -19.09 -7.03 -5.15
CA ALA A 99 -19.58 -6.51 -6.43
C ALA A 99 -18.44 -6.47 -7.46
N PRO A 100 -17.95 -7.65 -7.90
CA PRO A 100 -16.96 -7.70 -8.96
C PRO A 100 -17.50 -6.96 -10.20
N HIS A 101 -16.62 -6.23 -10.89
CA HIS A 101 -16.94 -5.47 -12.11
C HIS A 101 -17.83 -4.22 -11.96
N THR A 102 -18.12 -3.76 -10.73
CA THR A 102 -18.81 -2.48 -10.52
C THR A 102 -17.85 -1.34 -10.28
N LYS A 103 -18.07 -0.22 -10.98
CA LYS A 103 -17.42 1.07 -10.74
C LYS A 103 -18.46 2.12 -10.37
N TYR A 104 -18.07 3.11 -9.58
CA TYR A 104 -18.99 4.12 -9.09
C TYR A 104 -18.32 5.48 -8.90
N VAL A 105 -19.09 6.56 -8.95
CA VAL A 105 -18.62 7.94 -8.75
C VAL A 105 -19.15 8.49 -7.44
N LEU A 106 -18.25 9.03 -6.61
CA LEU A 106 -18.54 9.61 -5.29
C LEU A 106 -18.38 11.13 -5.39
N PRO A 107 -19.47 11.92 -5.50
CA PRO A 107 -19.41 13.32 -5.94
C PRO A 107 -18.60 14.24 -5.03
N LEU A 108 -18.56 13.99 -3.72
CA LEU A 108 -17.75 14.76 -2.77
C LEU A 108 -16.30 14.29 -2.76
N VAL A 109 -16.06 12.97 -2.74
CA VAL A 109 -14.71 12.39 -2.80
C VAL A 109 -14.01 12.74 -4.12
N SER A 110 -14.76 12.84 -5.22
CA SER A 110 -14.27 13.29 -6.53
C SER A 110 -13.81 14.75 -6.56
N ARG A 111 -14.03 15.54 -5.50
CA ARG A 111 -13.44 16.88 -5.33
C ARG A 111 -12.07 16.87 -4.66
N LEU A 112 -11.60 15.72 -4.16
CA LEU A 112 -10.29 15.63 -3.52
C LEU A 112 -9.20 15.60 -4.58
N ASN A 113 -8.19 16.46 -4.43
CA ASN A 113 -7.05 16.49 -5.33
C ASN A 113 -6.04 15.38 -5.01
N HIS A 114 -5.16 15.13 -5.97
CA HIS A 114 -4.12 14.12 -5.87
C HIS A 114 -2.93 14.56 -4.99
N SER A 115 -2.38 13.60 -4.24
CA SER A 115 -1.00 13.62 -3.74
C SER A 115 -0.42 12.20 -3.77
N CYS A 116 0.84 12.05 -4.19
CA CYS A 116 1.52 10.74 -4.19
C CYS A 116 1.86 10.24 -2.78
N VAL A 117 1.71 11.12 -1.78
CA VAL A 117 1.91 10.90 -0.34
C VAL A 117 0.75 11.59 0.41
N PRO A 118 -0.47 11.04 0.27
CA PRO A 118 -1.71 11.70 0.67
C PRO A 118 -1.84 11.86 2.19
N ASN A 119 -2.83 12.66 2.61
CA ASN A 119 -3.20 12.82 4.01
C ASN A 119 -4.53 12.14 4.36
N ALA A 120 -5.26 11.64 3.37
CA ALA A 120 -6.51 10.91 3.53
C ALA A 120 -6.57 9.67 2.64
N VAL A 121 -7.43 8.72 3.02
CA VAL A 121 -7.71 7.50 2.25
C VAL A 121 -9.20 7.23 2.21
N ASN A 122 -9.71 6.85 1.04
CA ASN A 122 -11.09 6.42 0.85
C ASN A 122 -11.17 4.90 1.04
N LEU A 123 -11.99 4.44 2.00
CA LEU A 123 -12.31 3.03 2.21
C LEU A 123 -13.83 2.86 2.18
N ALA A 124 -14.34 2.11 1.20
CA ALA A 124 -15.76 1.79 1.07
C ALA A 124 -16.67 3.04 1.21
N HIS A 125 -16.36 4.07 0.44
CA HIS A 125 -17.07 5.37 0.39
C HIS A 125 -16.89 6.26 1.63
N THR A 126 -16.07 5.86 2.61
CA THR A 126 -15.75 6.68 3.77
C THR A 126 -14.30 7.15 3.71
N LEU A 127 -14.11 8.46 3.87
CA LEU A 127 -12.82 9.11 3.85
C LEU A 127 -12.26 9.21 5.28
N TYR A 128 -11.04 8.72 5.49
CA TYR A 128 -10.35 8.73 6.78
C TYR A 128 -9.07 9.56 6.71
N ALA A 129 -8.78 10.31 7.77
CA ALA A 129 -7.52 11.03 7.92
C ALA A 129 -6.37 10.06 8.26
N GLN A 130 -5.28 10.07 7.49
CA GLN A 130 -4.11 9.20 7.71
C GLN A 130 -3.03 9.83 8.60
N LYS A 131 -3.13 11.14 8.79
CA LYS A 131 -2.31 11.96 9.69
C LYS A 131 -3.17 13.09 10.24
N ASP A 132 -2.66 13.83 11.22
CA ASP A 132 -3.30 15.07 11.64
C ASP A 132 -3.32 16.03 10.43
N ILE A 133 -4.49 16.63 10.18
CA ILE A 133 -4.70 17.63 9.13
C ILE A 133 -5.05 18.95 9.83
N LEU A 134 -4.27 20.00 9.56
CA LEU A 134 -4.42 21.30 10.20
C LEU A 134 -5.47 22.16 9.48
N PRO A 135 -6.09 23.15 10.16
CA PRO A 135 -6.98 24.10 9.49
C PRO A 135 -6.27 24.77 8.30
N GLY A 136 -6.95 24.84 7.16
CA GLY A 136 -6.40 25.39 5.92
C GLY A 136 -5.59 24.41 5.07
N GLU A 137 -5.26 23.22 5.58
CA GLU A 137 -4.61 22.19 4.76
C GLU A 137 -5.60 21.53 3.79
N GLU A 138 -5.14 21.33 2.55
CA GLU A 138 -5.87 20.58 1.53
C GLU A 138 -5.93 19.09 1.90
N ILE A 139 -7.12 18.50 1.78
CA ILE A 139 -7.36 17.07 1.96
C ILE A 139 -7.15 16.39 0.61
N GLN A 140 -6.21 15.46 0.54
CA GLN A 140 -5.72 14.86 -0.70
C GLN A 140 -5.71 13.33 -0.59
N ILE A 141 -6.00 12.67 -1.71
CA ILE A 141 -5.96 11.20 -1.85
C ILE A 141 -4.95 10.80 -2.94
N CYS A 142 -4.56 9.53 -2.97
CA CYS A 142 -3.80 8.96 -4.09
C CYS A 142 -4.80 8.42 -5.12
N TYR A 143 -4.66 8.78 -6.39
CA TYR A 143 -5.65 8.40 -7.42
C TYR A 143 -5.41 6.98 -7.93
N GLN A 144 -4.14 6.57 -8.06
CA GLN A 144 -3.78 5.24 -8.53
C GLN A 144 -2.77 4.60 -7.59
N ALA A 145 -3.15 4.39 -6.32
CA ALA A 145 -2.24 3.92 -5.28
C ALA A 145 -1.41 2.68 -5.67
N ASP A 146 -2.00 1.76 -6.44
CA ASP A 146 -1.35 0.56 -6.95
C ASP A 146 -0.26 0.82 -7.99
N CYS A 147 -0.42 1.83 -8.84
CA CYS A 147 0.56 2.13 -9.89
C CYS A 147 1.53 3.22 -9.43
N ASP A 148 1.03 4.21 -8.69
CA ASP A 148 1.81 5.32 -8.16
C ASP A 148 2.94 4.85 -7.25
N GLU A 149 2.75 3.78 -6.46
CA GLU A 149 3.77 3.27 -5.52
C GLU A 149 5.02 2.68 -6.19
N VAL A 150 4.96 2.38 -7.50
CA VAL A 150 6.05 1.73 -8.25
C VAL A 150 6.64 2.58 -9.37
N MET A 151 6.17 3.83 -9.53
CA MET A 151 6.57 4.74 -10.60
C MET A 151 7.41 5.90 -10.08
N THR A 152 8.31 6.43 -10.91
CA THR A 152 9.03 7.69 -10.65
C THR A 152 8.12 8.90 -10.80
N ALA A 153 8.54 10.08 -10.33
CA ALA A 153 7.80 11.33 -10.50
C ALA A 153 7.51 11.64 -11.98
N VAL A 154 8.49 11.39 -12.86
CA VAL A 154 8.36 11.56 -14.32
C VAL A 154 7.28 10.65 -14.88
N GLN A 155 7.32 9.35 -14.53
CA GLN A 155 6.35 8.36 -15.00
C GLN A 155 4.93 8.65 -14.50
N ARG A 156 4.79 9.00 -13.22
CA ARG A 156 3.48 9.38 -12.65
C ARG A 156 2.89 10.61 -13.35
N ASN A 157 3.69 11.67 -13.50
CA ASN A 157 3.23 12.90 -14.17
C ASN A 157 2.91 12.70 -15.65
N PHE A 158 3.62 11.82 -16.34
CA PHE A 158 3.27 11.42 -17.70
C PHE A 158 1.84 10.85 -17.78
N LEU A 159 1.48 9.94 -16.86
CA LEU A 159 0.13 9.40 -16.78
C LEU A 159 -0.90 10.44 -16.31
N PHE A 160 -0.54 11.30 -15.35
CA PHE A 160 -1.46 12.32 -14.83
C PHE A 160 -1.84 13.35 -15.89
N ARG A 161 -0.89 13.83 -16.70
CA ARG A 161 -1.17 14.72 -17.83
C ARG A 161 -2.14 14.09 -18.82
N ARG A 162 -1.95 12.80 -19.11
CA ARG A 162 -2.78 12.10 -20.11
C ARG A 162 -4.18 11.78 -19.62
N ARG A 163 -4.31 11.32 -18.36
CA ARG A 163 -5.59 10.86 -17.82
C ARG A 163 -6.40 11.98 -17.17
N TYR A 164 -5.75 12.87 -16.44
CA TYR A 164 -6.41 13.85 -15.58
C TYR A 164 -6.13 15.31 -16.00
N ALA A 165 -5.27 15.53 -17.00
CA ALA A 165 -4.88 16.86 -17.48
C ALA A 165 -4.23 17.75 -16.41
N PHE A 166 -3.40 17.18 -15.52
CA PHE A 166 -2.62 17.95 -14.53
C PHE A 166 -1.21 17.39 -14.31
N GLU A 167 -0.36 18.18 -13.67
CA GLU A 167 0.92 17.76 -13.12
C GLU A 167 0.89 17.80 -11.60
N CYS A 168 1.29 16.71 -10.96
CA CYS A 168 1.40 16.63 -9.52
C CYS A 168 2.61 17.44 -9.04
N ASN A 169 2.34 18.39 -8.15
CA ASN A 169 3.33 19.23 -7.48
C ASN A 169 3.48 18.89 -5.97
N CYS A 170 3.15 17.66 -5.57
CA CYS A 170 3.40 17.24 -4.19
C CYS A 170 4.90 17.09 -3.90
N LYS A 171 5.29 16.99 -2.63
CA LYS A 171 6.71 16.85 -2.22
C LYS A 171 7.46 15.69 -2.90
N ALA A 172 6.76 14.62 -3.31
CA ALA A 172 7.34 13.46 -4.00
C ALA A 172 7.55 13.68 -5.50
N CYS A 173 6.97 14.74 -6.08
CA CYS A 173 7.10 15.09 -7.50
C CYS A 173 7.87 16.39 -7.73
N LEU A 174 7.87 17.32 -6.78
CA LEU A 174 8.65 18.55 -6.89
C LEU A 174 10.16 18.25 -6.95
N PRO A 175 10.91 18.85 -7.90
CA PRO A 175 12.35 18.65 -8.00
C PRO A 175 13.07 18.96 -6.68
N GLY A 176 13.87 18.01 -6.20
CA GLY A 176 14.59 18.17 -4.94
C GLY A 176 15.17 16.85 -4.42
N SER A 177 15.82 16.92 -3.26
CA SER A 177 16.38 15.73 -2.59
C SER A 177 15.30 14.71 -2.23
N TYR A 178 14.13 15.17 -1.78
CA TYR A 178 13.01 14.28 -1.44
C TYR A 178 12.47 13.54 -2.67
N GLN A 179 12.31 14.19 -3.81
CA GLN A 179 11.84 13.53 -5.04
C GLN A 179 12.81 12.44 -5.51
N ARG A 180 14.13 12.70 -5.50
CA ARG A 180 15.13 11.66 -5.84
C ARG A 180 15.09 10.47 -4.90
N LEU A 181 14.90 10.73 -3.60
CA LEU A 181 14.76 9.68 -2.59
C LEU A 181 13.46 8.89 -2.78
N SER A 182 12.34 9.56 -3.06
CA SER A 182 11.05 8.94 -3.38
C SER A 182 11.16 8.04 -4.61
N ASP A 183 11.78 8.53 -5.69
CA ASP A 183 11.93 7.74 -6.92
C ASP A 183 12.79 6.50 -6.68
N THR A 184 13.88 6.63 -5.92
CA THR A 184 14.72 5.48 -5.52
C THR A 184 13.89 4.45 -4.74
N ARG A 185 13.10 4.90 -3.75
CA ARG A 185 12.23 4.01 -2.96
C ARG A 185 11.18 3.33 -3.83
N ARG A 186 10.50 4.05 -4.71
CA ARG A 186 9.43 3.50 -5.56
C ARG A 186 9.95 2.50 -6.58
N VAL A 187 11.15 2.71 -7.13
CA VAL A 187 11.84 1.70 -7.95
C VAL A 187 12.11 0.42 -7.16
N LEU A 188 12.60 0.54 -5.92
CA LEU A 188 12.84 -0.62 -5.05
C LEU A 188 11.53 -1.31 -4.61
N ILE A 189 10.48 -0.53 -4.29
CA ILE A 189 9.13 -1.03 -4.00
C ILE A 189 8.63 -1.86 -5.19
N GLY A 190 8.74 -1.33 -6.40
CA GLY A 190 8.39 -2.04 -7.63
C GLY A 190 9.14 -3.36 -7.75
N ALA A 191 10.47 -3.34 -7.66
CA ALA A 191 11.30 -4.53 -7.78
C ALA A 191 10.91 -5.64 -6.78
N LEU A 192 10.74 -5.30 -5.50
CA LEU A 192 10.37 -6.26 -4.46
C LEU A 192 8.93 -6.77 -4.64
N ARG A 193 7.98 -5.87 -4.92
CA ARG A 193 6.57 -6.23 -5.14
C ARG A 193 6.43 -7.18 -6.33
N PHE A 194 7.04 -6.86 -7.46
CA PHE A 194 6.96 -7.68 -8.67
C PHE A 194 7.63 -9.05 -8.48
N ALA A 195 8.72 -9.14 -7.71
CA ALA A 195 9.34 -10.42 -7.36
C ALA A 195 8.42 -11.31 -6.52
N LEU A 196 7.75 -10.70 -5.53
CA LEU A 196 6.81 -11.38 -4.62
C LEU A 196 5.51 -11.80 -5.34
N GLU A 197 5.05 -11.00 -6.29
CA GLU A 197 3.86 -11.28 -7.11
C GLU A 197 4.15 -12.20 -8.31
N GLN A 198 5.43 -12.47 -8.61
CA GLN A 198 5.87 -13.19 -9.80
C GLN A 198 5.38 -12.54 -11.10
N LYS A 199 5.40 -11.21 -11.13
CA LYS A 199 5.00 -10.40 -12.29
C LYS A 199 6.18 -9.61 -12.80
N GLN A 200 6.11 -9.19 -14.06
CA GLN A 200 7.03 -8.20 -14.59
C GLN A 200 6.53 -6.79 -14.27
N PRO A 201 7.42 -5.78 -14.31
CA PRO A 201 7.02 -4.39 -14.17
C PRO A 201 5.86 -4.01 -15.10
N LEU A 202 4.98 -3.14 -14.60
CA LEU A 202 3.82 -2.62 -15.35
C LEU A 202 4.25 -2.10 -16.71
N ASP A 203 3.59 -2.56 -17.77
CA ASP A 203 3.73 -1.99 -19.11
C ASP A 203 2.91 -0.69 -19.24
N PHE A 204 3.54 0.48 -19.12
CA PHE A 204 2.77 1.74 -19.21
C PHE A 204 2.10 1.96 -20.57
N ARG A 205 2.51 1.22 -21.62
CA ARG A 205 1.82 1.25 -22.91
C ARG A 205 0.41 0.68 -22.82
N THR A 206 0.18 -0.30 -21.95
CA THR A 206 -1.16 -0.89 -21.76
C THR A 206 -2.04 0.00 -20.88
N MET A 207 -1.42 0.79 -20.00
CA MET A 207 -2.14 1.74 -19.13
C MET A 207 -2.60 3.01 -19.84
N ALA A 208 -2.02 3.30 -21.01
CA ALA A 208 -2.35 4.47 -21.79
C ALA A 208 -2.73 4.03 -23.21
N GLU A 209 -3.95 3.53 -23.34
CA GLU A 209 -4.56 3.02 -24.59
C GLU A 209 -4.37 3.97 -25.78
N ASP A 210 -4.35 5.28 -25.54
CA ASP A 210 -4.13 6.30 -26.57
C ASP A 210 -2.68 6.37 -27.06
N ILE A 211 -1.69 5.87 -26.31
CA ILE A 211 -0.28 5.84 -26.74
C ILE A 211 -0.15 4.97 -27.97
N GLN A 212 -0.67 3.75 -27.95
CA GLN A 212 -0.52 2.81 -29.08
C GLN A 212 -1.10 3.33 -30.40
N ARG A 213 -1.95 4.37 -30.36
CA ARG A 213 -2.66 4.93 -31.51
C ARG A 213 -2.07 6.26 -32.02
N GLN A 214 -0.97 6.77 -31.46
CA GLN A 214 -0.40 8.09 -31.80
C GLN A 214 0.96 8.01 -32.52
N SER A 215 1.17 8.89 -33.50
CA SER A 215 2.49 9.13 -34.08
C SER A 215 3.44 9.74 -33.04
N GLY A 216 4.73 9.36 -33.06
CA GLY A 216 5.72 9.83 -32.07
C GLY A 216 5.69 9.13 -30.71
N THR A 217 4.95 8.01 -30.60
CA THR A 217 4.86 7.18 -29.38
C THR A 217 6.20 6.90 -28.71
N ASP A 218 7.23 6.53 -29.49
CA ASP A 218 8.54 6.19 -28.95
C ASP A 218 9.26 7.38 -28.32
N GLU A 219 9.02 8.60 -28.81
CA GLU A 219 9.57 9.83 -28.23
C GLU A 219 8.86 10.16 -26.91
N MET A 220 7.52 10.03 -26.89
CA MET A 220 6.72 10.22 -25.69
C MET A 220 7.10 9.24 -24.57
N LEU A 221 7.31 7.97 -24.94
CA LEU A 221 7.72 6.93 -24.01
C LEU A 221 9.14 7.19 -23.48
N ARG A 222 10.07 7.61 -24.33
CA ARG A 222 11.42 8.01 -23.91
C ARG A 222 11.39 9.18 -22.93
N ALA A 223 10.54 10.18 -23.16
CA ALA A 223 10.35 11.30 -22.24
C ALA A 223 9.76 10.88 -20.88
N ALA A 224 9.12 9.72 -20.81
CA ALA A 224 8.60 9.12 -19.58
C ALA A 224 9.57 8.13 -18.92
N ASP A 225 10.85 8.09 -19.34
CA ASP A 225 11.83 7.09 -18.92
C ASP A 225 11.33 5.65 -19.13
N TRP A 226 10.71 5.38 -20.29
CA TRP A 226 10.24 4.05 -20.69
C TRP A 226 11.15 3.40 -21.77
N PRO A 227 11.44 2.08 -21.68
CA PRO A 227 11.04 1.16 -20.62
C PRO A 227 11.69 1.53 -19.28
N PRO A 228 11.03 1.22 -18.14
CA PRO A 228 11.55 1.61 -16.85
C PRO A 228 12.90 0.94 -16.69
N LYS A 229 13.87 1.65 -16.10
CA LYS A 229 15.19 1.11 -15.78
C LYS A 229 15.15 0.07 -14.65
N THR A 230 14.02 -0.61 -14.43
CA THR A 230 13.93 -1.75 -13.54
C THR A 230 14.57 -2.96 -14.22
N PRO A 231 15.57 -3.59 -13.59
CA PRO A 231 16.12 -4.84 -14.11
C PRO A 231 15.04 -5.92 -14.18
N SER A 232 15.23 -6.93 -15.04
CA SER A 232 14.36 -8.11 -15.06
C SER A 232 14.26 -8.69 -13.66
N ILE A 233 13.02 -8.73 -13.15
CA ILE A 233 12.77 -9.16 -11.78
C ILE A 233 12.67 -10.68 -11.76
N LYS A 234 13.60 -11.31 -11.02
CA LYS A 234 13.58 -12.76 -10.78
C LYS A 234 12.59 -13.08 -9.65
N PRO A 235 11.75 -14.12 -9.80
CA PRO A 235 10.89 -14.59 -8.72
C PRO A 235 11.68 -14.95 -7.47
N VAL A 236 11.02 -14.84 -6.32
CA VAL A 236 11.55 -15.29 -5.02
C VAL A 236 11.84 -16.79 -5.08
N LYS A 237 13.04 -17.20 -4.64
CA LYS A 237 13.54 -18.59 -4.76
C LYS A 237 13.56 -19.36 -3.44
N SER A 238 13.37 -18.69 -2.31
CA SER A 238 13.41 -19.34 -1.00
C SER A 238 12.48 -18.66 0.01
N PRO A 239 12.07 -19.37 1.09
CA PRO A 239 11.33 -18.78 2.19
C PRO A 239 12.06 -17.59 2.83
N SER A 240 13.38 -17.65 3.01
CA SER A 240 14.17 -16.53 3.56
C SER A 240 14.08 -15.28 2.68
N GLN A 241 14.22 -15.44 1.36
CA GLN A 241 14.04 -14.32 0.43
C GLN A 241 12.61 -13.76 0.49
N ALA A 242 11.60 -14.60 0.66
CA ALA A 242 10.21 -14.15 0.81
C ALA A 242 10.03 -13.26 2.04
N ILE A 243 10.63 -13.65 3.18
CA ILE A 243 10.61 -12.88 4.43
C ILE A 243 11.32 -11.53 4.23
N GLU A 244 12.57 -11.57 3.74
CA GLU A 244 13.41 -10.38 3.53
C GLU A 244 12.73 -9.38 2.60
N TYR A 245 12.25 -9.84 1.44
CA TYR A 245 11.63 -8.97 0.45
C TYR A 245 10.32 -8.38 0.97
N THR A 246 9.51 -9.17 1.68
CA THR A 246 8.25 -8.68 2.25
C THR A 246 8.50 -7.64 3.33
N TYR A 247 9.49 -7.87 4.21
CA TYR A 247 9.86 -6.92 5.24
C TYR A 247 10.44 -5.62 4.66
N LEU A 248 11.38 -5.72 3.72
CA LEU A 248 11.97 -4.55 3.04
C LEU A 248 10.90 -3.75 2.31
N LEU A 249 9.94 -4.42 1.65
CA LEU A 249 8.81 -3.76 1.00
C LEU A 249 7.97 -2.98 2.01
N ALA A 250 7.67 -3.55 3.18
CA ALA A 250 6.93 -2.87 4.24
C ALA A 250 7.68 -1.62 4.76
N MET A 251 8.99 -1.76 4.98
CA MET A 251 9.86 -0.66 5.43
C MET A 251 9.95 0.47 4.41
N LEU A 252 10.09 0.15 3.11
CA LEU A 252 10.14 1.15 2.05
C LEU A 252 8.80 1.90 1.93
N ARG A 253 7.66 1.19 2.00
CA ARG A 253 6.33 1.81 2.02
C ARG A 253 6.14 2.74 3.22
N GLU A 254 6.56 2.30 4.41
CA GLU A 254 6.53 3.13 5.62
C GLU A 254 7.41 4.39 5.47
N ALA A 255 8.64 4.23 4.99
CA ALA A 255 9.59 5.33 4.81
C ALA A 255 9.16 6.34 3.73
N GLU A 256 8.45 5.87 2.70
CA GLU A 256 7.88 6.72 1.65
C GLU A 256 6.68 7.54 2.14
N GLY A 257 6.06 7.12 3.26
CA GLY A 257 4.82 7.72 3.76
C GLY A 257 3.57 7.18 3.07
N LEU A 258 3.66 5.99 2.46
CA LEU A 258 2.51 5.23 1.95
C LEU A 258 1.81 4.54 3.12
N HIS A 259 1.39 5.35 4.10
CA HIS A 259 0.65 4.86 5.25
C HIS A 259 -0.68 4.28 4.79
N GLY A 260 -1.11 3.16 5.37
CA GLY A 260 -2.31 2.50 4.89
C GLY A 260 -2.43 1.04 5.31
N LEU A 261 -3.58 0.46 4.98
CA LEU A 261 -3.86 -0.96 5.17
C LEU A 261 -2.86 -1.83 4.41
N LYS A 262 -2.47 -1.45 3.19
CA LYS A 262 -1.46 -2.16 2.40
C LYS A 262 -0.12 -2.29 3.14
N THR A 263 0.38 -1.22 3.76
CA THR A 263 1.61 -1.26 4.56
C THR A 263 1.44 -2.12 5.80
N ALA A 264 0.28 -2.03 6.46
CA ALA A 264 -0.08 -2.85 7.60
C ALA A 264 -0.09 -4.36 7.26
N GLU A 265 -0.76 -4.72 6.16
CA GLU A 265 -0.83 -6.09 5.62
C GLU A 265 0.55 -6.62 5.24
N THR A 266 1.42 -5.76 4.69
CA THR A 266 2.78 -6.17 4.32
C THR A 266 3.61 -6.53 5.56
N PHE A 267 3.53 -5.73 6.63
CA PHE A 267 4.17 -6.07 7.91
C PHE A 267 3.59 -7.35 8.52
N CYS A 268 2.26 -7.50 8.50
CA CYS A 268 1.59 -8.70 9.00
C CYS A 268 2.03 -9.95 8.22
N ARG A 269 2.14 -9.86 6.89
CA ARG A 269 2.62 -10.94 6.02
C ARG A 269 4.08 -11.28 6.32
N ALA A 270 4.96 -10.29 6.48
CA ALA A 270 6.35 -10.53 6.84
C ALA A 270 6.47 -11.27 8.18
N ALA A 271 5.66 -10.86 9.18
CA ALA A 271 5.64 -11.51 10.48
C ALA A 271 5.16 -12.97 10.39
N GLY A 272 4.07 -13.22 9.64
CA GLY A 272 3.56 -14.57 9.40
C GLY A 272 4.60 -15.48 8.72
N LEU A 273 5.22 -15.01 7.64
CA LEU A 273 6.27 -15.77 6.94
C LEU A 273 7.46 -16.10 7.86
N LEU A 274 7.86 -15.15 8.72
CA LEU A 274 8.93 -15.38 9.69
C LEU A 274 8.53 -16.43 10.71
N LEU A 275 7.29 -16.38 11.22
CA LEU A 275 6.79 -17.37 12.17
C LEU A 275 6.70 -18.77 11.57
N ASP A 276 6.16 -18.90 10.36
CA ASP A 276 6.11 -20.18 9.64
C ASP A 276 7.51 -20.78 9.50
N ARG A 277 8.49 -19.93 9.19
CA ARG A 277 9.89 -20.34 9.07
C ARG A 277 10.48 -20.79 10.41
N LEU A 278 10.16 -20.09 11.49
CA LEU A 278 10.61 -20.44 12.84
C LEU A 278 10.03 -21.76 13.32
N GLN A 279 8.74 -22.00 13.07
CA GLN A 279 8.12 -23.29 13.38
C GLN A 279 8.75 -24.41 12.56
N TYR A 280 8.97 -24.19 11.26
CA TYR A 280 9.62 -25.17 10.39
C TYR A 280 11.04 -25.53 10.86
N GLU A 281 11.89 -24.55 11.15
CA GLU A 281 13.28 -24.80 11.57
C GLU A 281 13.38 -25.31 13.02
N GLY A 282 12.53 -24.81 13.93
CA GLY A 282 12.47 -25.28 15.31
C GLY A 282 12.14 -26.77 15.43
N LEU A 283 11.32 -27.29 14.52
CA LEU A 283 10.96 -28.72 14.45
C LEU A 283 12.04 -29.62 13.83
N ARG A 284 13.08 -29.06 13.19
CA ARG A 284 14.10 -29.85 12.46
C ARG A 284 15.34 -30.21 13.28
N VAL A 285 15.51 -29.69 14.49
CA VAL A 285 16.78 -29.84 15.24
C VAL A 285 16.85 -31.12 16.08
N SER A 286 16.80 -32.28 15.43
CA SER A 286 16.88 -33.62 16.06
C SER A 286 15.71 -33.94 17.01
N ARG A 287 15.51 -35.23 17.32
CA ARG A 287 14.40 -35.68 18.18
C ARG A 287 14.49 -35.20 19.64
N ASN A 288 15.66 -34.77 20.10
CA ASN A 288 15.92 -34.48 21.52
C ASN A 288 16.36 -33.05 21.79
N ARG A 289 16.42 -32.17 20.77
CA ARG A 289 16.86 -30.78 20.91
C ARG A 289 15.89 -29.82 20.24
N ALA A 290 15.72 -28.63 20.82
CA ALA A 290 15.03 -27.51 20.22
C ALA A 290 16.01 -26.34 20.04
N VAL A 291 15.90 -25.62 18.93
CA VAL A 291 16.61 -24.34 18.73
C VAL A 291 15.59 -23.23 18.59
N LEU A 292 15.72 -22.25 19.47
CA LEU A 292 14.84 -21.09 19.55
C LEU A 292 15.59 -19.86 19.07
N PHE A 293 15.07 -19.18 18.05
CA PHE A 293 15.70 -17.99 17.48
C PHE A 293 15.13 -16.73 18.15
N LEU A 294 15.83 -16.25 19.18
CA LEU A 294 15.36 -15.20 20.08
C LEU A 294 15.13 -13.87 19.34
N GLU A 295 16.08 -13.47 18.51
CA GLU A 295 15.99 -12.21 17.74
C GLU A 295 14.87 -12.24 16.69
N ALA A 296 14.67 -13.38 16.05
CA ALA A 296 13.60 -13.53 15.06
C ALA A 296 12.21 -13.37 15.71
N ILE A 297 12.05 -13.78 16.96
CA ILE A 297 10.78 -13.66 17.69
C ILE A 297 10.56 -12.21 18.14
N ARG A 298 11.61 -11.51 18.58
CA ARG A 298 11.57 -10.05 18.80
C ARG A 298 11.17 -9.31 17.51
N CYS A 299 11.73 -9.70 16.37
CA CYS A 299 11.35 -9.17 15.06
C CYS A 299 9.88 -9.43 14.71
N ASN A 300 9.40 -10.66 14.87
CA ASN A 300 7.99 -11.02 14.62
C ASN A 300 7.03 -10.12 15.42
N GLU A 301 7.27 -9.97 16.72
CA GLU A 301 6.46 -9.10 17.59
C GLU A 301 6.53 -7.63 17.16
N ALA A 302 7.73 -7.11 16.89
CA ALA A 302 7.92 -5.73 16.42
C ALA A 302 7.17 -5.47 15.10
N TRP A 303 7.18 -6.43 14.18
CA TRP A 303 6.52 -6.32 12.88
C TRP A 303 5.00 -6.40 13.02
N MET A 304 4.47 -7.27 13.88
CA MET A 304 3.03 -7.30 14.20
C MET A 304 2.56 -6.01 14.86
N ASN A 305 3.36 -5.43 15.77
CA ASN A 305 3.04 -4.14 16.38
C ASN A 305 3.01 -3.01 15.33
N LYS A 306 3.95 -3.00 14.37
CA LYS A 306 3.90 -2.09 13.23
C LYS A 306 2.65 -2.30 12.38
N ALA A 307 2.28 -3.55 12.07
CA ALA A 307 1.07 -3.86 11.33
C ALA A 307 -0.19 -3.29 12.01
N ILE A 308 -0.37 -3.56 13.30
CA ILE A 308 -1.49 -3.07 14.10
C ILE A 308 -1.51 -1.54 14.13
N ALA A 309 -0.35 -0.90 14.33
CA ALA A 309 -0.24 0.55 14.36
C ALA A 309 -0.64 1.19 13.02
N HIS A 310 -0.16 0.68 11.89
CA HIS A 310 -0.54 1.19 10.57
C HIS A 310 -2.02 0.99 10.27
N ALA A 311 -2.60 -0.17 10.62
CA ALA A 311 -4.03 -0.41 10.45
C ALA A 311 -4.88 0.55 11.33
N ALA A 312 -4.46 0.79 12.57
CA ALA A 312 -5.16 1.67 13.50
C ALA A 312 -5.11 3.15 13.10
N ARG A 313 -4.08 3.57 12.36
CA ARG A 313 -4.04 4.93 11.78
C ARG A 313 -5.13 5.17 10.73
N VAL A 314 -5.67 4.10 10.14
CA VAL A 314 -6.67 4.21 9.07
C VAL A 314 -8.08 3.94 9.60
N GLN A 315 -8.29 2.84 10.32
CA GLN A 315 -9.61 2.42 10.77
C GLN A 315 -9.89 2.74 12.25
N GLY A 316 -9.00 3.48 12.90
CA GLY A 316 -9.04 3.69 14.35
C GLY A 316 -8.66 2.42 15.15
N PRO A 317 -8.58 2.51 16.48
CA PRO A 317 -8.13 1.40 17.33
C PRO A 317 -9.12 0.22 17.37
N THR A 318 -10.38 0.41 16.96
CA THR A 318 -11.43 -0.63 16.97
C THR A 318 -11.81 -1.11 15.56
N GLY A 319 -11.04 -0.70 14.54
CA GLY A 319 -11.26 -1.14 13.15
C GLY A 319 -11.24 -2.66 13.00
N GLY A 320 -11.98 -3.17 12.00
CA GLY A 320 -12.08 -4.61 11.74
C GLY A 320 -10.73 -5.27 11.48
N ILE A 321 -9.87 -4.66 10.65
CA ILE A 321 -8.53 -5.18 10.34
C ILE A 321 -7.61 -5.10 11.56
N VAL A 322 -7.73 -4.04 12.36
CA VAL A 322 -6.97 -3.90 13.61
C VAL A 322 -7.33 -5.01 14.58
N THR A 323 -8.63 -5.30 14.74
CA THR A 323 -9.13 -6.37 15.59
C THR A 323 -8.64 -7.73 15.11
N GLN A 324 -8.68 -7.97 13.80
CA GLN A 324 -8.13 -9.19 13.19
C GLN A 324 -6.63 -9.33 13.48
N PHE A 325 -5.82 -8.30 13.22
CA PHE A 325 -4.37 -8.35 13.45
C PHE A 325 -4.02 -8.52 14.93
N ARG A 326 -4.79 -7.94 15.86
CA ARG A 326 -4.61 -8.20 17.30
C ARG A 326 -4.90 -9.64 17.67
N LYS A 327 -5.98 -10.24 17.15
CA LYS A 327 -6.29 -11.66 17.35
C LYS A 327 -5.19 -12.55 16.77
N SER A 328 -4.73 -12.27 15.55
CA SER A 328 -3.61 -12.98 14.93
C SER A 328 -2.35 -12.86 15.79
N ASN A 329 -2.00 -11.65 16.26
CA ASN A 329 -0.85 -11.47 17.14
C ASN A 329 -1.00 -12.27 18.43
N GLN A 330 -2.14 -12.18 19.12
CA GLN A 330 -2.41 -12.95 20.34
C GLN A 330 -2.23 -14.47 20.12
N HIS A 331 -2.76 -14.98 19.01
CA HIS A 331 -2.59 -16.38 18.65
C HIS A 331 -1.11 -16.73 18.42
N MET A 332 -0.37 -15.92 17.65
CA MET A 332 1.07 -16.12 17.44
C MET A 332 1.84 -16.12 18.76
N GLN A 333 1.50 -15.20 19.68
CA GLN A 333 2.14 -15.09 20.98
C GLN A 333 1.82 -16.28 21.93
N SER A 334 0.73 -17.03 21.69
CA SER A 334 0.36 -18.21 22.47
C SER A 334 1.04 -19.51 22.03
N LEU A 335 1.80 -19.49 20.94
CA LEU A 335 2.50 -20.68 20.46
C LEU A 335 3.67 -21.01 21.40
N GLY A 336 3.81 -22.29 21.78
CA GLY A 336 4.84 -22.74 22.73
C GLY A 336 6.25 -22.26 22.35
N VAL A 337 6.65 -22.43 21.09
CA VAL A 337 7.95 -21.96 20.56
C VAL A 337 8.18 -20.45 20.78
N VAL A 338 7.12 -19.64 20.72
CA VAL A 338 7.18 -18.19 20.94
C VAL A 338 7.24 -17.88 22.43
N MET A 339 6.43 -18.54 23.25
CA MET A 339 6.43 -18.38 24.70
C MET A 339 7.79 -18.75 25.32
N ASP A 340 8.34 -19.91 24.95
CA ASP A 340 9.62 -20.40 25.45
C ASP A 340 10.76 -19.45 25.05
N ALA A 341 10.80 -19.06 23.78
CA ALA A 341 11.79 -18.12 23.32
C ALA A 341 11.67 -16.74 23.97
N LYS A 342 10.44 -16.26 24.25
CA LYS A 342 10.24 -15.00 24.96
C LYS A 342 10.76 -15.06 26.38
N LEU A 343 10.53 -16.16 27.09
CA LEU A 343 11.09 -16.38 28.42
C LEU A 343 12.62 -16.31 28.38
N LEU A 344 13.24 -16.99 27.40
CA LEU A 344 14.69 -17.00 27.25
C LEU A 344 15.27 -15.66 26.76
N ALA A 345 14.52 -14.93 25.94
CA ALA A 345 14.94 -13.64 25.41
C ALA A 345 14.96 -12.52 26.46
N GLN A 346 14.50 -12.74 27.70
CA GLN A 346 14.61 -11.76 28.78
C GLN A 346 16.05 -11.61 29.31
N VAL A 347 16.95 -12.52 28.93
CA VAL A 347 18.36 -12.49 29.32
C VAL A 347 19.19 -11.88 28.18
N ASP A 348 19.35 -10.56 28.19
CA ASP A 348 20.28 -9.85 27.29
C ASP A 348 21.26 -9.05 28.14
N ASN A 349 22.47 -9.59 28.32
CA ASN A 349 23.56 -8.97 29.06
C ASN A 349 24.64 -8.41 28.12
N SER A 350 24.33 -8.24 26.83
CA SER A 350 25.30 -7.79 25.83
C SER A 350 25.72 -6.33 26.01
N ASN A 351 24.95 -5.51 26.73
CA ASN A 351 25.15 -4.07 26.84
C ASN A 351 25.30 -3.37 25.46
N GLY A 352 24.64 -3.90 24.43
CA GLY A 352 24.72 -3.40 23.05
C GLY A 352 25.88 -3.95 22.22
N ASP A 353 26.76 -4.78 22.79
CA ASP A 353 27.82 -5.49 22.06
C ASP A 353 27.22 -6.62 21.21
N GLN A 354 27.16 -6.41 19.89
CA GLN A 354 26.59 -7.38 18.95
C GLN A 354 27.28 -8.74 18.97
N THR A 355 28.55 -8.81 19.39
CA THR A 355 29.31 -10.06 19.44
C THR A 355 28.89 -10.93 20.63
N LYS A 356 28.40 -10.29 21.71
CA LYS A 356 27.90 -10.96 22.93
C LYS A 356 26.40 -11.16 22.93
N LYS A 357 25.70 -10.55 21.97
CA LYS A 357 24.25 -10.67 21.85
C LYS A 357 23.86 -12.10 21.56
N CYS A 358 22.85 -12.58 22.27
CA CYS A 358 22.31 -13.92 22.08
C CYS A 358 21.31 -13.92 20.93
N TYR A 359 21.54 -14.74 19.91
CA TYR A 359 20.67 -14.82 18.72
C TYR A 359 19.79 -16.06 18.74
N ALA A 360 20.30 -17.15 19.33
CA ALA A 360 19.57 -18.40 19.49
C ALA A 360 19.82 -19.02 20.87
N ALA A 361 18.89 -19.85 21.31
CA ALA A 361 19.06 -20.72 22.46
C ALA A 361 18.84 -22.18 22.02
N VAL A 362 19.70 -23.07 22.51
CA VAL A 362 19.57 -24.52 22.35
C VAL A 362 19.01 -25.08 23.64
N MET A 363 17.93 -25.84 23.55
CA MET A 363 17.33 -26.55 24.66
C MET A 363 17.41 -28.05 24.40
N GLU A 364 17.92 -28.81 25.36
CA GLU A 364 17.69 -30.25 25.38
C GLU A 364 16.27 -30.50 25.89
N LEU A 365 15.59 -31.51 25.33
CA LEU A 365 14.24 -31.89 25.79
C LEU A 365 14.29 -32.72 27.08
N ASP A 366 15.48 -33.09 27.58
CA ASP A 366 15.60 -33.54 28.96
C ASP A 366 15.49 -32.34 29.90
N ALA A 367 14.58 -32.41 30.87
CA ALA A 367 14.28 -31.30 31.78
C ALA A 367 15.44 -30.93 32.74
N ARG A 368 16.63 -31.53 32.58
CA ARG A 368 17.77 -31.39 33.50
C ARG A 368 18.87 -30.49 32.94
N THR A 369 18.95 -30.36 31.62
CA THR A 369 20.00 -29.56 30.98
C THR A 369 19.54 -28.11 30.81
N PRO A 370 20.27 -27.12 31.35
CA PRO A 370 19.92 -25.72 31.17
C PRO A 370 20.08 -25.29 29.70
N PRO A 371 19.30 -24.29 29.24
CA PRO A 371 19.41 -23.78 27.88
C PRO A 371 20.80 -23.18 27.64
N ARG A 372 21.37 -23.45 26.46
CA ARG A 372 22.63 -22.85 26.01
C ARG A 372 22.34 -21.69 25.06
N TYR A 373 22.77 -20.49 25.45
CA TYR A 373 22.65 -19.29 24.63
C TYR A 373 23.81 -19.18 23.65
N LEU A 374 23.52 -18.80 22.41
CA LEU A 374 24.50 -18.71 21.33
C LEU A 374 24.63 -17.28 20.83
N THR A 375 25.88 -16.85 20.70
CA THR A 375 26.26 -15.67 19.91
C THR A 375 25.97 -15.88 18.42
N LEU A 376 26.13 -14.84 17.60
CA LEU A 376 25.95 -14.95 16.14
C LEU A 376 26.90 -16.00 15.55
N THR A 377 28.19 -15.93 15.89
CA THR A 377 29.22 -16.83 15.38
C THR A 377 28.97 -18.29 15.77
N GLU A 378 28.55 -18.54 17.02
CA GLU A 378 28.20 -19.88 17.49
C GLU A 378 26.93 -20.41 16.79
N SER A 379 25.94 -19.53 16.56
CA SER A 379 24.73 -19.87 15.82
C SER A 379 25.07 -20.26 14.38
N GLU A 380 25.89 -19.47 13.68
CA GLU A 380 26.33 -19.80 12.32
C GLU A 380 27.08 -21.13 12.27
N THR A 381 27.97 -21.37 13.23
CA THR A 381 28.73 -22.63 13.32
C THR A 381 27.81 -23.83 13.48
N LEU A 382 26.75 -23.72 14.30
CA LEU A 382 25.75 -24.79 14.51
C LEU A 382 25.04 -25.19 13.20
N PHE A 383 24.84 -24.24 12.28
CA PHE A 383 24.12 -24.47 11.02
C PHE A 383 25.04 -24.72 9.82
N ARG A 384 26.32 -24.32 9.86
CA ARG A 384 27.33 -24.62 8.81
C ARG A 384 27.76 -26.09 8.79
N GLY A 385 27.64 -26.81 9.91
CA GLY A 385 28.03 -28.21 10.04
C GLY A 385 26.96 -29.24 9.65
N ARG A 386 25.92 -28.84 8.90
CA ARG A 386 24.82 -29.71 8.46
C ARG A 386 24.67 -29.76 6.95
#